data_AF-A0A950E9F4-F1
#
_entry.id   AF-A0A950E9F4-F1
#
_cell.length_a   1.000
_cell.length_b   1.000
_cell.length_c   1.000
_cell.angle_alpha   90.00
_cell.angle_beta   90.00
_cell.angle_gamma   90.00
#
_symmetry.space_group_name_H-M   'P 1'
#
loop_
_entity.id
_entity.type
_entity.pdbx_description
1 polymer ?
#
loop_
_entity_poly.entity_id
_entity_poly.type
_entity_poly.pdbx_seq_one_letter_code
_entity_poly.pdbx_strand_id
1 'polypeptide(L)'
;MDAGLDQELWYYNRCEAATGHRFNHRWIEGPGQTTYVPNALIRAAQKLGKGAEVHLALKSAGLERGETILRRETAISIARAASGLERSTLENALDDPAIAAEISASTAEFESYRIDQRPAFVLRSAIGDMAVLSGLYRLEPLAAALHAMIRDEDSYDRFAATHSPYPGS
;
A
#
# COMPACT_ATOMS: atom_id res chain seq x y z
N MET A 1 -6.08 3.18 20.06
CA MET A 1 -6.83 2.04 20.63
C MET A 1 -5.99 0.83 20.26
N ASP A 2 -5.22 0.31 21.21
CA ASP A 2 -4.19 -0.68 20.91
C ASP A 2 -4.85 -2.00 20.51
N ALA A 3 -4.69 -2.38 19.25
CA ALA A 3 -5.17 -3.65 18.76
C ALA A 3 -4.29 -4.76 19.34
N GLY A 4 -4.80 -5.44 20.37
CA GLY A 4 -4.18 -6.65 20.90
C GLY A 4 -4.18 -7.80 19.87
N LEU A 5 -3.46 -8.87 20.19
CA LEU A 5 -3.36 -10.08 19.36
C LEU A 5 -4.72 -10.61 18.88
N ASP A 6 -5.74 -10.55 19.74
CA ASP A 6 -7.11 -11.00 19.43
C ASP A 6 -7.80 -10.16 18.35
N GLN A 7 -7.54 -8.85 18.32
CA GLN A 7 -8.09 -7.97 17.29
C GLN A 7 -7.45 -8.25 15.93
N GLU A 8 -6.12 -8.43 15.89
CA GLU A 8 -5.42 -8.81 14.66
C GLU A 8 -5.85 -10.20 14.15
N LEU A 9 -5.99 -11.17 15.06
CA LEU A 9 -6.55 -12.49 14.76
C LEU A 9 -7.96 -12.38 14.16
N TRP A 10 -8.83 -11.57 14.75
CA TRP A 10 -10.17 -11.34 14.22
C TRP A 10 -10.12 -10.75 12.81
N TYR A 11 -9.27 -9.74 12.57
CA TYR A 11 -9.09 -9.17 11.23
C TYR A 11 -8.60 -10.20 10.22
N TYR A 12 -7.67 -11.08 10.61
CA TYR A 12 -7.09 -12.07 9.70
C TYR A 12 -8.10 -13.15 9.34
N ASN A 13 -8.90 -13.60 10.32
CA ASN A 13 -10.01 -14.51 10.08
C ASN A 13 -11.05 -13.91 9.13
N ARG A 14 -11.35 -12.61 9.27
CA ARG A 14 -12.24 -11.89 8.35
C ARG A 14 -11.66 -11.80 6.95
N CYS A 15 -10.36 -11.53 6.82
CA CYS A 15 -9.65 -11.54 5.53
C CYS A 15 -9.69 -12.94 4.87
N GLU A 16 -9.46 -14.00 5.64
CA GLU A 16 -9.55 -15.39 5.16
C GLU A 16 -10.96 -15.72 4.67
N ALA A 17 -12.01 -15.32 5.40
CA ALA A 17 -13.40 -15.50 4.96
C ALA A 17 -13.70 -14.78 3.63
N ALA A 18 -13.14 -13.57 3.42
CA ALA A 18 -13.37 -12.79 2.20
C ALA A 18 -12.57 -13.33 0.99
N THR A 19 -11.34 -13.80 1.23
CA THR A 19 -10.36 -14.09 0.17
C THR A 19 -10.12 -15.58 -0.07
N GLY A 20 -10.44 -16.44 0.89
CA GLY A 20 -10.04 -17.85 0.92
C GLY A 20 -8.56 -18.06 1.24
N HIS A 21 -7.80 -17.00 1.53
CA HIS A 21 -6.38 -17.08 1.85
C HIS A 21 -6.16 -16.96 3.36
N ARG A 22 -5.49 -17.94 3.95
CA ARG A 22 -5.09 -17.91 5.35
C ARG A 22 -3.92 -16.97 5.56
N PHE A 23 -4.04 -16.11 6.57
CA PHE A 23 -2.99 -15.19 7.00
C PHE A 23 -2.40 -15.62 8.34
N ASN A 24 -1.08 -15.50 8.47
CA ASN A 24 -0.34 -15.83 9.69
C ASN A 24 -0.06 -14.55 10.47
N HIS A 25 -0.56 -14.42 11.69
CA HIS A 25 -0.39 -13.21 12.52
C HIS A 25 0.94 -13.18 13.31
N ARG A 26 1.75 -14.25 13.27
CA ARG A 26 2.95 -14.39 14.13
C ARG A 26 4.07 -13.41 13.81
N TRP A 27 4.00 -12.71 12.68
CA TRP A 27 4.93 -11.62 12.38
C TRP A 27 4.73 -10.38 13.26
N ILE A 28 3.58 -10.30 13.95
CA ILE A 28 3.27 -9.32 15.00
C ILE A 28 3.61 -9.94 16.35
N GLU A 29 4.58 -9.34 17.04
CA GLU A 29 5.15 -9.82 18.30
C GLU A 29 4.55 -9.12 19.52
N GLY A 30 3.90 -7.97 19.35
CA GLY A 30 3.28 -7.24 20.45
C GLY A 30 2.48 -6.01 20.01
N PRO A 31 1.75 -5.37 20.94
CA PRO A 31 1.01 -4.15 20.68
C PRO A 31 1.95 -2.97 20.38
N GLY A 32 1.45 -1.98 19.64
CA GLY A 32 2.18 -0.74 19.34
C GLY A 32 3.32 -0.88 18.33
N GLN A 33 3.47 -2.05 17.69
CA GLN A 33 4.45 -2.21 16.63
C GLN A 33 4.05 -1.45 15.37
N THR A 34 5.06 -0.97 14.64
CA THR A 34 4.89 -0.20 13.39
C THR A 34 5.40 -1.00 12.20
N THR A 35 4.74 -0.84 11.05
CA THR A 35 5.21 -1.38 9.76
C THR A 35 6.25 -0.47 9.08
N TYR A 36 6.83 0.51 9.79
CA TYR A 36 7.82 1.43 9.23
C TYR A 36 9.00 0.70 8.58
N VAL A 37 9.60 -0.28 9.26
CA VAL A 37 10.77 -1.02 8.75
C VAL A 37 10.51 -1.63 7.37
N PRO A 38 9.50 -2.51 7.17
CA PRO A 38 9.24 -3.06 5.85
C PRO A 38 8.83 -1.97 4.83
N ASN A 39 8.05 -0.95 5.23
CA ASN A 39 7.62 0.12 4.33
C ASN A 39 8.80 0.98 3.81
N ALA A 40 9.76 1.30 4.68
CA ALA A 40 10.97 2.05 4.31
C ALA A 40 11.87 1.25 3.35
N LEU A 41 12.03 -0.05 3.56
CA LEU A 41 12.78 -0.92 2.65
C LEU A 41 12.10 -1.02 1.28
N ILE A 42 10.78 -1.19 1.25
CA ILE A 42 10.00 -1.20 0.01
C ILE A 42 10.16 0.13 -0.72
N ARG A 43 10.04 1.25 -0.02
CA ARG A 43 10.16 2.58 -0.61
C ARG A 43 11.55 2.84 -1.19
N ALA A 44 12.60 2.47 -0.46
CA ALA A 44 13.97 2.55 -0.97
C ALA A 44 14.20 1.68 -2.20
N ALA A 45 13.75 0.42 -2.15
CA ALA A 45 13.86 -0.51 -3.27
C ALA A 45 13.08 0.01 -4.49
N GLN A 46 11.93 0.65 -4.28
CA GLN A 46 11.14 1.26 -5.36
C GLN A 46 11.92 2.34 -6.12
N LYS A 47 12.71 3.18 -5.42
CA LYS A 47 13.58 4.18 -6.07
C LYS A 47 14.67 3.55 -6.97
N LEU A 48 14.94 2.26 -6.81
CA LEU A 48 15.91 1.48 -7.58
C LEU A 48 15.25 0.46 -8.52
N GLY A 49 13.93 0.54 -8.74
CA GLY A 49 13.20 -0.37 -9.61
C GLY A 49 13.00 -1.79 -9.05
N LYS A 50 13.18 -1.98 -7.75
CA LYS A 50 13.07 -3.28 -7.02
C LYS A 50 11.93 -3.34 -6.01
N GLY A 51 11.05 -2.34 -6.02
CA GLY A 51 9.98 -2.22 -5.03
C GLY A 51 8.98 -3.38 -5.06
N ALA A 52 8.64 -3.88 -6.24
CA ALA A 52 7.66 -4.96 -6.39
C ALA A 52 8.17 -6.28 -5.82
N GLU A 53 9.42 -6.64 -6.11
CA GLU A 53 10.05 -7.87 -5.61
C GLU A 53 10.19 -7.83 -4.08
N VAL A 54 10.67 -6.71 -3.53
CA VAL A 54 10.82 -6.54 -2.07
C VAL A 54 9.47 -6.55 -1.37
N HIS A 55 8.46 -5.86 -1.92
CA HIS A 55 7.12 -5.85 -1.36
C HIS A 55 6.51 -7.25 -1.33
N LEU A 56 6.58 -8.00 -2.44
CA LEU A 56 6.06 -9.37 -2.49
C LEU A 56 6.79 -10.29 -1.50
N ALA A 57 8.13 -10.21 -1.43
CA ALA A 57 8.91 -11.05 -0.53
C ALA A 57 8.59 -10.79 0.95
N LEU A 58 8.50 -9.53 1.37
CA LEU A 58 8.13 -9.16 2.74
C LEU A 58 6.68 -9.53 3.05
N LYS A 59 5.76 -9.31 2.10
CA LYS A 59 4.36 -9.71 2.24
C LYS A 59 4.24 -11.21 2.49
N SER A 60 4.82 -12.05 1.64
CA SER A 60 4.75 -13.51 1.82
C SER A 60 5.50 -13.97 3.08
N ALA A 61 6.63 -13.36 3.42
CA ALA A 61 7.36 -13.68 4.65
C ALA A 61 6.53 -13.42 5.91
N GLY A 62 5.94 -12.23 6.03
CA GLY A 62 5.12 -11.89 7.18
C GLY A 62 3.76 -12.57 7.14
N LEU A 63 2.96 -12.28 6.12
CA LEU A 63 1.55 -12.61 6.07
C LEU A 63 1.26 -14.10 5.81
N GLU A 64 2.16 -14.84 5.16
CA GLU A 64 1.95 -16.27 4.88
C GLU A 64 2.80 -17.15 5.81
N ARG A 65 4.08 -16.80 6.00
CA ARG A 65 5.02 -17.60 6.80
C ARG A 65 5.15 -17.18 8.25
N GLY A 66 4.67 -15.99 8.63
CA GLY A 66 4.72 -15.50 10.01
C GLY A 66 6.12 -15.11 10.48
N GLU A 67 7.03 -14.79 9.55
CA GLU A 67 8.36 -14.31 9.88
C GLU A 67 8.29 -12.90 10.49
N THR A 68 9.14 -12.59 11.47
CA THR A 68 9.13 -11.32 12.21
C THR A 68 9.68 -10.15 11.37
N ILE A 69 8.96 -9.79 10.29
CA ILE A 69 9.36 -8.76 9.31
C ILE A 69 9.42 -7.34 9.87
N LEU A 70 8.99 -7.14 11.12
CA LEU A 70 9.14 -5.87 11.84
C LEU A 70 10.53 -5.70 12.45
N ARG A 71 11.30 -6.79 12.58
CA ARG A 71 12.69 -6.73 13.02
C ARG A 71 13.58 -6.30 11.86
N ARG A 72 14.43 -5.29 12.11
CA ARG A 72 15.36 -4.70 11.13
C ARG A 72 16.19 -5.76 10.39
N GLU A 73 16.84 -6.65 11.14
CA GLU A 73 17.69 -7.70 10.58
C GLU A 73 16.94 -8.68 9.67
N THR A 74 15.77 -9.16 10.11
CA THR A 74 14.91 -10.07 9.33
C THR A 74 14.45 -9.40 8.04
N ALA A 75 13.95 -8.16 8.12
CA ALA A 75 13.44 -7.43 6.97
C ALA A 75 14.54 -7.11 5.95
N ILE A 76 15.72 -6.68 6.40
CA ILE A 76 16.88 -6.42 5.53
C ILE A 76 17.31 -7.72 4.83
N SER A 77 17.37 -8.84 5.54
CA SER A 77 17.74 -10.12 4.95
C SER A 77 16.79 -10.53 3.81
N ILE A 78 15.48 -10.42 4.04
CA ILE A 78 14.45 -10.70 3.04
C ILE A 78 14.55 -9.73 1.86
N ALA A 79 14.64 -8.42 2.13
CA ALA A 79 14.71 -7.40 1.09
C ALA A 79 15.96 -7.56 0.21
N ARG A 80 17.11 -7.85 0.82
CA ARG A 80 18.36 -8.14 0.10
C ARG A 80 18.23 -9.37 -0.77
N ALA A 81 17.70 -10.46 -0.23
CA ALA A 81 17.52 -11.69 -1.00
C ALA A 81 16.59 -11.49 -2.21
N ALA A 82 15.55 -10.66 -2.06
CA ALA A 82 14.59 -10.39 -3.12
C ALA A 82 15.10 -9.42 -4.20
N SER A 83 15.95 -8.45 -3.84
CA SER A 83 16.35 -7.36 -4.71
C SER A 83 17.78 -7.43 -5.24
N GLY A 84 18.66 -8.17 -4.56
CA GLY A 84 20.10 -8.15 -4.79
C GLY A 84 20.80 -6.86 -4.31
N LEU A 85 20.08 -5.96 -3.62
CA LEU A 85 20.66 -4.72 -3.11
C LEU A 85 21.65 -4.96 -1.96
N GLU A 86 22.66 -4.10 -1.88
CA GLU A 86 23.64 -4.16 -0.80
C GLU A 86 23.00 -3.88 0.56
N ARG A 87 23.49 -4.58 1.59
CA ARG A 87 22.97 -4.42 2.97
C ARG A 87 23.07 -2.96 3.42
N SER A 88 24.19 -2.30 3.16
CA SER A 88 24.40 -0.89 3.54
C SER A 88 23.38 0.06 2.89
N THR A 89 22.98 -0.21 1.64
CA THR A 89 21.92 0.56 0.97
C THR A 89 20.59 0.43 1.71
N LEU A 90 20.23 -0.78 2.14
CA LEU A 90 18.99 -1.05 2.87
C LEU A 90 19.04 -0.51 4.31
N GLU A 91 20.19 -0.57 4.97
CA GLU A 91 20.39 0.00 6.30
C GLU A 91 20.25 1.52 6.27
N ASN A 92 20.95 2.19 5.35
CA ASN A 92 20.89 3.64 5.18
C ASN A 92 19.46 4.13 4.91
N ALA A 93 18.67 3.37 4.14
CA ALA A 93 17.29 3.69 3.85
C ALA A 93 16.39 3.76 5.09
N LEU A 94 16.65 2.92 6.11
CA LEU A 94 15.84 2.91 7.33
C LEU A 94 16.08 4.14 8.20
N ASP A 95 17.27 4.73 8.08
CA ASP A 95 17.68 5.94 8.81
C ASP A 95 17.57 7.21 7.94
N ASP A 96 17.03 7.10 6.71
CA ASP A 96 16.89 8.22 5.78
C ASP A 96 15.66 9.10 6.14
N PRO A 97 15.85 10.36 6.56
CA PRO A 97 14.74 11.24 6.91
C PRO A 97 13.83 11.58 5.73
N ALA A 98 14.32 11.52 4.48
CA ALA A 98 13.48 11.75 3.31
C ALA A 98 12.48 10.59 3.12
N ILE A 99 12.92 9.34 3.32
CA ILE A 99 12.03 8.17 3.27
C ILE A 99 11.00 8.24 4.40
N ALA A 100 11.43 8.59 5.62
CA ALA A 100 10.51 8.77 6.74
C ALA A 100 9.45 9.85 6.46
N ALA A 101 9.86 10.99 5.88
CA ALA A 101 8.94 12.06 5.50
C ALA A 101 7.95 11.63 4.41
N GLU A 102 8.40 10.93 3.38
CA GLU A 102 7.54 10.40 2.31
C GLU A 102 6.48 9.41 2.85
N ILE A 103 6.87 8.50 3.73
CA ILE A 103 5.94 7.54 4.36
C ILE A 103 4.95 8.27 5.26
N SER A 104 5.41 9.27 6.01
CA SER A 104 4.56 10.07 6.90
C SER A 104 3.54 10.88 6.09
N ALA A 105 3.96 11.49 4.97
CA ALA A 105 3.08 12.22 4.07
C ALA A 105 2.02 11.30 3.44
N SER A 106 2.42 10.11 2.98
CA SER A 106 1.47 9.11 2.45
C SER A 106 0.48 8.62 3.50
N THR A 107 0.95 8.42 4.74
CA THR A 107 0.08 8.07 5.88
C THR A 107 -0.92 9.18 6.18
N ALA A 108 -0.46 10.43 6.25
CA ALA A 108 -1.32 11.59 6.52
C ALA A 108 -2.36 11.81 5.41
N GLU A 109 -1.97 11.61 4.15
CA GLU A 109 -2.92 11.62 3.03
C GLU A 109 -3.97 10.52 3.22
N PHE A 110 -3.56 9.29 3.52
CA PHE A 110 -4.50 8.20 3.73
C PHE A 110 -5.48 8.47 4.90
N GLU A 111 -4.97 8.98 6.02
CA GLU A 111 -5.77 9.37 7.19
C GLU A 111 -6.77 10.48 6.87
N SER A 112 -6.44 11.38 5.94
CA SER A 112 -7.33 12.47 5.53
C SER A 112 -8.64 11.98 4.91
N TYR A 113 -8.66 10.77 4.32
CA TYR A 113 -9.88 10.16 3.78
C TYR A 113 -10.82 9.59 4.85
N ARG A 114 -10.37 9.52 6.12
CA ARG A 114 -11.14 8.99 7.26
C ARG A 114 -11.72 7.59 7.01
N ILE A 115 -10.93 6.73 6.36
CA ILE A 115 -11.30 5.36 6.03
C ILE A 115 -10.97 4.42 7.19
N ASP A 116 -11.93 3.58 7.59
CA ASP A 116 -11.79 2.64 8.71
C ASP A 116 -11.77 1.15 8.29
N GLN A 117 -12.16 0.81 7.05
CA GLN A 117 -12.09 -0.55 6.52
C GLN A 117 -10.87 -0.77 5.61
N ARG A 118 -10.30 -1.98 5.67
CA ARG A 118 -9.20 -2.46 4.83
C ARG A 118 -9.65 -3.69 4.01
N PRO A 119 -9.15 -3.90 2.77
CA PRO A 119 -8.32 -2.97 2.00
C PRO A 119 -9.11 -1.72 1.60
N ALA A 120 -8.39 -0.65 1.25
CA ALA A 120 -8.97 0.59 0.75
C ALA A 120 -8.23 1.04 -0.50
N PHE A 121 -8.98 1.52 -1.48
CA PHE A 121 -8.46 2.03 -2.74
C PHE A 121 -8.99 3.45 -2.95
N VAL A 122 -8.08 4.38 -3.25
CA VAL A 122 -8.42 5.73 -3.65
C VAL A 122 -7.96 5.90 -5.09
N LEU A 123 -8.92 6.09 -5.99
CA LEU A 123 -8.67 6.36 -7.41
C LEU A 123 -8.82 7.85 -7.64
N ARG A 124 -7.91 8.42 -8.44
CA ARG A 124 -7.95 9.82 -8.88
C ARG A 124 -7.80 9.82 -10.40
N SER A 125 -8.72 10.48 -11.10
CA SER A 125 -8.64 10.67 -12.55
C SER A 125 -7.80 11.90 -12.89
N ALA A 126 -7.35 12.00 -14.14
CA ALA A 126 -6.66 13.18 -14.67
C ALA A 126 -7.55 14.44 -14.68
N ILE A 127 -8.88 14.24 -14.75
CA ILE A 127 -9.89 15.32 -14.72
C ILE A 127 -10.34 15.71 -13.30
N GLY A 128 -9.75 15.11 -12.26
CA GLY A 128 -9.99 15.48 -10.86
C GLY A 128 -11.10 14.71 -10.16
N ASP A 129 -11.71 13.72 -10.80
CA ASP A 129 -12.66 12.83 -10.13
C ASP A 129 -11.96 11.93 -9.12
N MET A 130 -12.71 11.55 -8.09
CA MET A 130 -12.24 10.68 -7.03
C MET A 130 -13.24 9.57 -6.75
N ALA A 131 -12.77 8.33 -6.70
CA ALA A 131 -13.51 7.19 -6.20
C ALA A 131 -12.80 6.56 -5.00
N VAL A 132 -13.52 6.39 -3.89
CA VAL A 132 -13.02 5.72 -2.69
C VAL A 132 -13.75 4.40 -2.51
N LEU A 133 -13.02 3.29 -2.56
CA LEU A 133 -13.54 1.94 -2.36
C LEU A 133 -12.94 1.38 -1.06
N SER A 134 -13.77 1.10 -0.06
CA SER A 134 -13.33 0.70 1.28
C SER A 134 -13.93 -0.65 1.68
N GLY A 135 -13.08 -1.58 2.13
CA GLY A 135 -13.47 -2.93 2.56
C GLY A 135 -13.76 -3.92 1.42
N LEU A 136 -13.44 -3.57 0.17
CA LEU A 136 -13.72 -4.40 -1.00
C LEU A 136 -12.52 -5.25 -1.40
N TYR A 137 -12.68 -6.57 -1.36
CA TYR A 137 -11.64 -7.55 -1.75
C TYR A 137 -11.75 -8.02 -3.21
N ARG A 138 -12.87 -7.73 -3.87
CA ARG A 138 -13.18 -8.18 -5.23
C ARG A 138 -12.62 -7.18 -6.25
N LEU A 139 -12.12 -7.69 -7.36
CA LEU A 139 -11.51 -6.88 -8.43
C LEU A 139 -12.58 -6.14 -9.25
N GLU A 140 -13.75 -6.75 -9.39
CA GLU A 140 -14.80 -6.35 -10.30
C GLU A 140 -15.29 -4.90 -10.03
N PRO A 141 -15.56 -4.48 -8.77
CA PRO A 141 -15.94 -3.10 -8.48
C PRO A 141 -14.81 -2.10 -8.77
N LEU A 142 -13.56 -2.49 -8.49
CA LEU A 142 -12.38 -1.66 -8.72
C LEU A 142 -12.17 -1.41 -10.22
N ALA A 143 -12.25 -2.48 -11.04
CA ALA A 143 -12.13 -2.39 -12.48
C ALA A 143 -13.28 -1.57 -13.11
N ALA A 144 -14.50 -1.74 -12.61
CA ALA A 144 -15.65 -0.97 -13.10
C ALA A 144 -15.49 0.53 -12.84
N ALA A 145 -15.06 0.92 -11.64
CA ALA A 145 -14.79 2.32 -11.31
C ALA A 145 -13.67 2.90 -12.18
N LEU A 146 -12.56 2.17 -12.34
CA LEU A 146 -11.45 2.59 -13.20
C LEU A 146 -11.89 2.81 -14.65
N HIS A 147 -12.64 1.87 -15.23
CA HIS A 147 -13.13 2.00 -16.61
C HIS A 147 -14.10 3.16 -16.80
N ALA A 148 -14.94 3.46 -15.81
CA ALA A 148 -15.84 4.61 -15.86
C ALA A 148 -15.02 5.92 -15.89
N MET A 149 -14.07 6.06 -14.96
CA MET A 149 -13.22 7.25 -14.86
C MET A 149 -12.42 7.49 -16.14
N ILE A 150 -11.83 6.45 -16.74
CA ILE A 150 -11.11 6.57 -18.03
C ILE A 150 -12.04 7.02 -19.16
N ARG A 151 -13.28 6.52 -19.22
CA ARG A 151 -14.24 6.92 -20.25
C ARG A 151 -14.67 8.38 -20.11
N ASP A 152 -14.73 8.88 -18.88
CA ASP A 152 -15.05 10.28 -18.61
C ASP A 152 -13.87 11.18 -19.03
N GLU A 153 -12.63 10.79 -18.74
CA GLU A 153 -11.40 11.42 -19.27
C GLU A 153 -11.43 11.50 -20.80
N ASP A 154 -11.62 10.35 -21.49
CA ASP A 154 -11.70 10.27 -22.95
C ASP A 154 -12.82 11.13 -23.54
N SER A 155 -13.92 11.29 -22.81
CA SER A 155 -15.06 12.11 -23.25
C SER A 155 -14.74 13.59 -23.16
N TYR A 156 -14.02 14.01 -22.12
CA TYR A 156 -13.61 15.41 -21.95
C TYR A 156 -12.50 15.80 -22.92
N ASP A 157 -11.57 14.90 -23.22
CA ASP A 157 -10.57 15.11 -24.28
C ASP A 157 -11.23 15.31 -25.65
N ARG A 158 -12.22 14.48 -26.00
CA ARG A 158 -13.00 14.64 -27.24
C ARG A 158 -13.80 15.94 -27.28
N PHE A 159 -14.36 16.35 -26.14
CA PHE A 159 -15.06 17.62 -26.03
C PHE A 159 -14.11 18.79 -26.27
N ALA A 160 -12.96 18.82 -25.58
CA ALA A 160 -11.93 19.86 -25.72
C ALA A 160 -11.34 19.94 -27.13
N ALA A 161 -11.23 18.82 -27.85
CA ALA A 161 -10.76 18.79 -29.23
C ALA A 161 -11.72 19.47 -30.24
N THR A 162 -13.01 19.59 -29.89
CA THR A 162 -14.07 20.06 -30.80
C THR A 162 -14.78 21.32 -30.34
N HIS A 163 -14.55 21.75 -29.10
CA HIS A 163 -15.20 22.91 -28.49
C HIS A 163 -14.14 23.89 -28.00
N SER A 164 -14.41 25.20 -28.18
CA SER A 164 -13.55 26.23 -27.59
C SER A 164 -13.53 26.10 -26.06
N PRO A 165 -12.42 26.47 -25.40
CA PRO A 165 -12.36 26.55 -23.95
C PRO A 165 -13.49 27.41 -23.40
N TYR A 166 -13.88 27.17 -22.14
CA TYR A 166 -14.92 27.92 -21.47
C TYR A 166 -14.69 29.44 -21.64
N PRO A 167 -15.68 30.20 -22.19
CA PRO A 167 -15.54 31.65 -22.31
C PRO A 167 -15.61 32.28 -20.92
N GLY A 168 -14.45 32.49 -20.31
CA GLY A 168 -14.35 33.12 -18.99
C GLY A 168 -13.12 32.76 -18.14
N SER A 169 -12.14 32.04 -18.69
CA SER A 169 -10.81 31.89 -18.07
C SER A 169 -9.91 33.09 -18.33
#